data_AF-W6VCZ7-F1
#
_entry.id   AF-W6VCZ7-F1
#
_cell.length_a   1.000
_cell.length_b   1.000
_cell.length_c   1.000
_cell.angle_alpha   90.00
_cell.angle_beta   90.00
_cell.angle_gamma   90.00
#
_symmetry.space_group_name_H-M   'P 1'
#
loop_
_entity.id
_entity.type
_entity.pdbx_description
1 polymer ?
#
loop_
_entity_poly.entity_id
_entity_poly.type
_entity_poly.pdbx_seq_one_letter_code
_entity_poly.pdbx_strand_id
1 'polypeptide(L)'
;MSSRAAFRSIPQPPERLSKKICFILNNLTERNLKNQTHELMSQLPLHFNRWLAEFIISRVATESNLVDMYTEFVLLATNRQNNFRPLILDLLTREIDFLLRPGQLNPNKGRSLKNFGAFLGRLTLAKGIKLGVDLKSLIYVAYKNRPESLDYIVPFICELLKNIKHSGSLQQLDPWVREILEVAKELHNITDKLPIQFEVELLFSYLERDMSEITAAFYLRRIR
;
A
#
# COMPACT_ATOMS: atom_id res chain seq x y z
N MET A 1 2.53 -16.65 -22.62
CA MET A 1 2.92 -15.61 -23.59
C MET A 1 2.39 -14.28 -23.10
N SER A 2 3.29 -13.32 -22.92
CA SER A 2 3.16 -12.17 -22.02
C SER A 2 2.47 -11.00 -22.70
N SER A 3 1.31 -10.55 -22.21
CA SER A 3 0.67 -9.32 -22.66
C SER A 3 1.34 -8.09 -22.01
N ARG A 4 2.62 -7.86 -22.34
CA ARG A 4 3.28 -6.55 -22.18
C ARG A 4 3.14 -5.80 -23.50
N ALA A 5 1.93 -5.41 -23.88
CA ALA A 5 1.72 -4.56 -25.05
C ALA A 5 1.84 -3.09 -24.64
N ALA A 6 2.79 -2.40 -25.27
CA ALA A 6 3.03 -0.95 -25.27
C ALA A 6 3.66 -0.29 -24.02
N PHE A 7 4.84 -0.75 -23.60
CA PHE A 7 5.73 0.12 -22.80
C PHE A 7 6.55 1.00 -23.75
N ARG A 8 6.30 2.33 -23.73
CA ARG A 8 7.38 3.28 -24.05
C ARG A 8 8.57 2.90 -23.17
N SER A 9 9.72 2.62 -23.77
CA SER A 9 10.94 2.30 -23.01
C SER A 9 11.20 3.42 -22.01
N ILE A 10 11.19 3.09 -20.73
CA ILE A 10 11.46 4.07 -19.67
C ILE A 10 12.88 4.55 -19.85
N PRO A 11 13.13 5.88 -19.89
CA PRO A 11 14.48 6.41 -19.93
C PRO A 11 15.29 5.84 -18.78
N GLN A 12 16.34 5.08 -19.12
CA GLN A 12 17.25 4.54 -18.12
C GLN A 12 18.29 5.61 -17.76
N PRO A 13 18.52 5.90 -16.47
CA PRO A 13 19.59 6.78 -16.08
C PRO A 13 20.95 6.19 -16.48
N PRO A 14 21.96 7.03 -16.79
CA PRO A 14 23.32 6.57 -17.01
C PRO A 14 23.80 5.72 -15.83
N GLU A 15 24.66 4.73 -16.10
CA GLU A 15 25.13 3.77 -15.09
C GLU A 15 25.74 4.45 -13.85
N ARG A 16 26.48 5.55 -14.05
CA ARG A 16 27.04 6.34 -12.94
C ARG A 16 25.94 6.90 -12.03
N LEU A 17 24.83 7.36 -12.59
CA LEU A 17 23.72 7.92 -11.84
C LEU A 17 22.92 6.82 -11.14
N SER A 18 22.62 5.70 -11.81
CA SER A 18 21.94 4.57 -11.17
C SER A 18 22.76 4.00 -10.02
N LYS A 19 24.08 3.82 -10.19
CA LYS A 19 25.00 3.40 -9.12
C LYS A 19 25.00 4.37 -7.94
N LYS A 20 25.02 5.69 -8.19
CA LYS A 20 24.92 6.71 -7.13
C LYS A 20 23.59 6.58 -6.37
N ILE A 21 22.47 6.41 -7.08
CA ILE A 21 21.15 6.23 -6.46
C ILE A 21 21.11 4.97 -5.60
N CYS A 22 21.55 3.83 -6.13
CA CYS A 22 21.62 2.57 -5.38
C CYS A 22 22.48 2.71 -4.11
N PHE A 23 23.64 3.38 -4.23
CA PHE A 23 24.50 3.63 -3.08
C PHE A 23 23.80 4.47 -2.01
N ILE A 24 23.13 5.56 -2.40
CA ILE A 24 22.37 6.42 -1.48
C ILE A 24 21.29 5.60 -0.78
N LEU A 25 20.42 4.92 -1.54
CA LEU A 25 19.29 4.17 -1.00
C LEU A 25 19.72 3.03 -0.06
N ASN A 26 20.84 2.37 -0.35
CA ASN A 26 21.39 1.32 0.52
C ASN A 26 21.99 1.85 1.84
N ASN A 27 22.36 3.14 1.90
CA ASN A 27 22.99 3.76 3.07
C ASN A 27 22.07 4.83 3.71
N LEU A 28 20.79 4.84 3.38
CA LEU A 28 19.83 5.72 4.03
C LEU A 28 19.67 5.33 5.50
N THR A 29 19.65 6.36 6.34
CA THR A 29 19.37 6.29 7.77
C THR A 29 18.49 7.48 8.13
N GLU A 30 17.76 7.41 9.24
CA GLU A 30 16.92 8.53 9.70
C GLU A 30 17.71 9.85 9.82
N ARG A 31 18.99 9.77 10.20
CA ARG A 31 19.87 10.94 10.38
C ARG A 31 20.25 11.61 9.07
N ASN A 32 20.47 10.85 8.01
CA ASN A 32 20.95 11.38 6.72
C ASN A 32 19.84 11.53 5.67
N LEU A 33 18.65 10.98 5.93
CA LEU A 33 17.55 10.86 4.97
C LEU A 33 17.17 12.19 4.32
N LYS A 34 16.96 13.23 5.14
CA LYS A 34 16.58 14.56 4.66
C LYS A 34 17.59 15.15 3.70
N ASN A 35 18.86 15.14 4.07
CA ASN A 35 19.93 15.75 3.29
C ASN A 35 20.19 14.96 1.99
N GLN A 36 20.30 13.63 2.10
CA GLN A 36 20.53 12.75 0.95
C GLN A 36 19.39 12.80 -0.06
N THR A 37 18.14 12.79 0.41
CA THR A 37 16.96 12.90 -0.47
C THR A 37 16.94 14.24 -1.19
N HIS A 38 17.19 15.34 -0.47
CA HIS A 38 17.22 16.66 -1.08
C HIS A 38 18.34 16.82 -2.12
N GLU A 39 19.54 16.34 -1.82
CA GLU A 39 20.65 16.38 -2.79
C GLU A 39 20.31 15.56 -4.04
N LEU A 40 19.86 14.32 -3.84
CA LEU A 40 19.51 13.42 -4.94
C LEU A 40 18.44 14.04 -5.84
N MET A 41 17.33 14.50 -5.25
CA MET A 41 16.21 15.06 -6.02
C MET A 41 16.53 16.42 -6.65
N SER A 42 17.54 17.14 -6.16
CA SER A 42 18.00 18.39 -6.81
C SER A 42 18.86 18.11 -8.03
N GLN A 43 19.58 16.98 -8.06
CA GLN A 43 20.46 16.58 -9.16
C GLN A 43 19.77 15.68 -10.18
N LEU A 44 18.66 15.02 -9.82
CA LEU A 44 17.96 14.07 -10.67
C LEU A 44 17.12 14.78 -11.74
N PRO A 45 17.41 14.59 -13.04
CA PRO A 45 16.56 15.08 -14.11
C PRO A 45 15.13 14.51 -14.05
N LEU A 46 14.13 15.36 -14.25
CA LEU A 46 12.70 15.00 -14.12
C LEU A 46 12.28 13.78 -14.96
N HIS A 47 12.91 13.58 -16.13
CA HIS A 47 12.59 12.44 -17.00
C HIS A 47 13.02 11.08 -16.44
N PHE A 48 13.88 11.05 -15.40
CA PHE A 48 14.25 9.83 -14.67
C PHE A 48 13.36 9.57 -13.45
N ASN A 49 12.41 10.44 -13.12
CA ASN A 49 11.52 10.25 -11.97
C ASN A 49 10.72 8.95 -12.06
N ARG A 50 10.28 8.56 -13.26
CA ARG A 50 9.56 7.31 -13.47
C ARG A 50 10.43 6.10 -13.13
N TRP A 51 11.69 6.13 -13.56
CA TRP A 51 12.65 5.08 -13.24
C TRP A 51 12.89 4.99 -11.73
N LEU A 52 13.12 6.11 -11.06
CA LEU A 52 13.33 6.13 -9.61
C LEU A 52 12.08 5.65 -8.87
N ALA A 53 10.90 6.05 -9.31
CA ALA A 53 9.63 5.63 -8.71
C ALA A 53 9.42 4.11 -8.82
N GLU A 54 9.63 3.53 -10.00
CA GLU A 54 9.57 2.07 -10.17
C GLU A 54 10.65 1.35 -9.34
N PHE A 55 11.85 1.93 -9.24
CA PHE A 55 12.91 1.38 -8.40
C PHE A 55 12.51 1.36 -6.92
N ILE A 56 11.99 2.46 -6.38
CA ILE A 56 11.49 2.53 -4.99
C ILE A 56 10.35 1.53 -4.75
N ILE A 57 9.38 1.42 -5.67
CA ILE A 57 8.28 0.45 -5.55
C ILE A 57 8.83 -0.98 -5.52
N SER A 58 9.82 -1.30 -6.36
CA SER A 58 10.46 -2.62 -6.35
C SER A 58 11.15 -2.96 -5.02
N ARG A 59 11.74 -1.96 -4.37
CA ARG A 59 12.39 -2.09 -3.05
C ARG A 59 11.37 -2.27 -1.93
N VAL A 60 10.30 -1.48 -1.93
CA VAL A 60 9.17 -1.63 -1.00
C VAL A 60 8.56 -3.03 -1.10
N ALA A 61 8.50 -3.61 -2.30
CA ALA A 61 7.96 -4.97 -2.51
C ALA A 61 8.74 -6.06 -1.75
N THR A 62 10.03 -5.85 -1.47
CA THR A 62 10.92 -6.87 -0.89
C THR A 62 11.45 -6.52 0.51
N GLU A 63 11.53 -5.23 0.85
CA GLU A 63 12.20 -4.75 2.06
C GLU A 63 11.19 -4.20 3.08
N SER A 64 10.42 -5.11 3.69
CA SER A 64 9.34 -4.78 4.63
C SER A 64 9.80 -3.88 5.80
N ASN A 65 11.03 -4.05 6.27
CA ASN A 65 11.60 -3.28 7.38
C ASN A 65 11.98 -1.84 7.00
N LEU A 66 11.99 -1.49 5.71
CA LEU A 66 12.37 -0.17 5.21
C LEU A 66 11.20 0.62 4.61
N VAL A 67 9.97 0.09 4.67
CA VAL A 67 8.77 0.78 4.13
C VAL A 67 8.60 2.18 4.71
N ASP A 68 8.89 2.35 6.00
CA ASP A 68 8.81 3.65 6.70
C ASP A 68 9.84 4.64 6.16
N MET A 69 11.07 4.17 5.96
CA MET A 69 12.15 4.96 5.39
C MET A 69 11.85 5.38 3.95
N TYR A 70 11.31 4.46 3.13
CA TYR A 70 10.90 4.77 1.76
C TYR A 70 9.70 5.72 1.70
N THR A 71 8.77 5.62 2.66
CA THR A 71 7.67 6.57 2.78
C THR A 71 8.20 7.98 3.01
N GLU A 72 9.08 8.14 4.01
CA GLU A 72 9.63 9.44 4.34
C GLU A 72 10.53 9.99 3.22
N PHE A 73 11.30 9.13 2.54
CA PHE A 73 12.01 9.48 1.31
C PHE A 73 11.06 10.09 0.27
N VAL A 74 9.92 9.46 -0.02
CA VAL A 74 8.95 9.96 -1.03
C VAL A 74 8.35 11.30 -0.59
N LEU A 75 8.02 11.47 0.69
CA LEU A 75 7.47 12.73 1.21
C LEU A 75 8.49 13.87 1.07
N LEU A 76 9.74 13.64 1.46
CA LEU A 76 10.84 14.61 1.31
C LEU A 76 11.17 14.90 -0.16
N ALA A 77 11.15 13.87 -1.01
CA ALA A 77 11.38 14.01 -2.44
C ALA A 77 10.28 14.87 -3.09
N THR A 78 9.04 14.73 -2.63
CA THR A 78 7.90 15.53 -3.10
C THR A 78 8.07 17.01 -2.77
N ASN A 79 8.72 17.37 -1.66
CA ASN A 79 9.04 18.77 -1.34
C ASN A 79 10.02 19.41 -2.34
N ARG A 80 10.79 18.59 -3.07
CA ARG A 80 11.71 19.05 -4.12
C ARG A 80 11.09 18.97 -5.51
N GLN A 81 10.30 17.95 -5.75
CA GLN A 81 9.64 17.71 -7.02
C GLN A 81 8.19 17.27 -6.78
N ASN A 82 7.27 18.24 -6.82
CA ASN A 82 5.87 18.08 -6.40
C ASN A 82 5.12 16.92 -7.08
N ASN A 83 5.51 16.55 -8.31
CA ASN A 83 4.88 15.45 -9.07
C ASN A 83 5.38 14.06 -8.67
N PHE A 84 6.34 13.94 -7.74
CA PHE A 84 6.94 12.66 -7.40
C PHE A 84 6.00 11.72 -6.64
N ARG A 85 5.33 12.18 -5.57
CA ARG A 85 4.31 11.38 -4.86
C ARG A 85 3.12 11.01 -5.77
N PRO A 86 2.51 11.92 -6.55
CA PRO A 86 1.47 11.54 -7.51
C PRO A 86 1.93 10.45 -8.49
N LEU A 87 3.16 10.51 -8.99
CA LEU A 87 3.74 9.49 -9.86
C LEU A 87 3.90 8.13 -9.15
N ILE A 88 4.40 8.13 -7.91
CA ILE A 88 4.50 6.93 -7.08
C ILE A 88 3.12 6.30 -6.89
N LEU A 89 2.10 7.10 -6.55
CA LEU A 89 0.74 6.62 -6.31
C LEU A 89 0.13 6.00 -7.57
N ASP A 90 0.30 6.61 -8.74
CA ASP A 90 -0.17 6.06 -10.02
C ASP A 90 0.48 4.71 -10.32
N LEU A 91 1.81 4.61 -10.21
CA LEU A 91 2.54 3.38 -10.50
C LEU A 91 2.24 2.27 -9.48
N LEU A 92 2.20 2.63 -8.19
CA LEU A 92 1.92 1.70 -7.10
C LEU A 92 0.50 1.13 -7.22
N THR A 93 -0.49 1.98 -7.54
CA THR A 93 -1.87 1.53 -7.71
C THR A 93 -1.99 0.56 -8.88
N ARG A 94 -1.31 0.82 -10.01
CA ARG A 94 -1.27 -0.11 -11.16
C ARG A 94 -0.64 -1.46 -10.81
N GLU A 95 0.42 -1.45 -9.99
CA GLU A 95 1.05 -2.68 -9.53
C GLU A 95 0.13 -3.47 -8.59
N ILE A 96 -0.52 -2.80 -7.65
CA ILE A 96 -1.54 -3.39 -6.77
C ILE A 96 -2.68 -3.98 -7.61
N ASP A 97 -3.22 -3.23 -8.56
CA ASP A 97 -4.29 -3.69 -9.45
C ASP A 97 -3.88 -4.93 -10.25
N PHE A 98 -2.62 -4.97 -10.71
CA PHE A 98 -2.08 -6.16 -11.36
C PHE A 98 -2.05 -7.35 -10.41
N LEU A 99 -1.54 -7.19 -9.19
CA LEU A 99 -1.47 -8.25 -8.18
C LEU A 99 -2.85 -8.77 -7.77
N LEU A 100 -3.87 -7.91 -7.72
CA LEU A 100 -5.24 -8.28 -7.34
C LEU A 100 -6.01 -9.04 -8.45
N ARG A 101 -5.45 -9.17 -9.66
CA ARG A 101 -6.04 -9.99 -10.73
C ARG A 101 -6.03 -11.48 -10.37
N PRO A 102 -7.05 -12.25 -10.82
CA PRO A 102 -7.08 -13.70 -10.60
C PRO A 102 -5.78 -14.40 -11.03
N GLY A 103 -5.31 -15.33 -10.20
CA GLY A 103 -4.10 -16.14 -10.48
C GLY A 103 -2.77 -15.40 -10.34
N GLN A 104 -2.75 -14.12 -9.95
CA GLN A 104 -1.49 -13.39 -9.77
C GLN A 104 -0.87 -13.60 -8.40
N LEU A 105 -1.67 -13.77 -7.35
CA LEU A 105 -1.19 -13.87 -5.97
C LEU A 105 -0.52 -15.21 -5.68
N ASN A 106 0.57 -15.14 -4.92
CA ASN A 106 1.30 -16.26 -4.34
C ASN A 106 1.97 -15.75 -3.05
N PRO A 107 2.62 -16.59 -2.23
CA PRO A 107 3.18 -16.16 -0.94
C PRO A 107 4.13 -14.95 -1.04
N ASN A 108 5.00 -14.92 -2.06
CA ASN A 108 5.95 -13.81 -2.25
C ASN A 108 5.23 -12.51 -2.64
N LYS A 109 4.32 -12.59 -3.62
CA LYS A 109 3.54 -11.45 -4.07
C LYS A 109 2.53 -10.97 -3.01
N GLY A 110 2.04 -11.87 -2.16
CA GLY A 110 1.20 -11.53 -1.01
C GLY A 110 1.96 -10.72 0.03
N ARG A 111 3.23 -11.06 0.28
CA ARG A 111 4.13 -10.23 1.12
C ARG A 111 4.34 -8.85 0.51
N SER A 112 4.61 -8.78 -0.80
CA SER A 112 4.73 -7.49 -1.50
C SER A 112 3.45 -6.68 -1.41
N LEU A 113 2.28 -7.31 -1.60
CA LEU A 113 0.98 -6.65 -1.47
C LEU A 113 0.77 -6.09 -0.06
N LYS A 114 1.11 -6.84 1.00
CA LYS A 114 1.06 -6.34 2.38
C LYS A 114 1.96 -5.10 2.57
N ASN A 115 3.19 -5.14 2.07
CA ASN A 115 4.10 -3.98 2.10
C ASN A 115 3.52 -2.77 1.35
N PHE A 116 2.90 -3.01 0.20
CA PHE A 116 2.21 -1.96 -0.57
C PHE A 116 1.02 -1.38 0.18
N GLY A 117 0.29 -2.17 0.97
CA GLY A 117 -0.75 -1.68 1.87
C GLY A 117 -0.22 -0.66 2.87
N ALA A 118 0.86 -0.99 3.58
CA ALA A 118 1.54 -0.06 4.50
C ALA A 118 1.98 1.21 3.77
N PHE A 119 2.68 1.06 2.65
CA PHE A 119 3.26 2.17 1.90
C PHE A 119 2.18 3.11 1.33
N LEU A 120 1.15 2.54 0.69
CA LEU A 120 0.02 3.29 0.15
C LEU A 120 -0.73 4.01 1.27
N GLY A 121 -1.00 3.35 2.40
CA GLY A 121 -1.72 3.94 3.53
C GLY A 121 -1.00 5.14 4.13
N ARG A 122 0.32 5.06 4.29
CA ARG A 122 1.14 6.18 4.78
C ARG A 122 1.19 7.35 3.79
N LEU A 123 1.21 7.05 2.50
CA LEU A 123 1.18 8.05 1.44
C LEU A 123 -0.23 8.60 1.16
N THR A 124 -1.30 8.06 1.73
CA THR A 124 -2.69 8.49 1.46
C THR A 124 -3.50 8.68 2.74
N LEU A 125 -3.96 7.59 3.35
CA LEU A 125 -4.84 7.57 4.51
C LEU A 125 -4.24 8.34 5.69
N ALA A 126 -2.95 8.20 6.00
CA ALA A 126 -2.29 8.97 7.06
C ALA A 126 -2.29 10.49 6.80
N LYS A 127 -2.54 10.92 5.56
CA LYS A 127 -2.69 12.33 5.16
C LYS A 127 -4.16 12.75 4.99
N GLY A 128 -5.11 11.90 5.39
CA GLY A 128 -6.55 12.15 5.25
C GLY A 128 -7.09 11.99 3.83
N ILE A 129 -6.34 11.36 2.93
CA ILE A 129 -6.75 11.17 1.53
C ILE A 129 -7.36 9.78 1.37
N LYS A 130 -8.66 9.71 1.06
CA LYS A 130 -9.36 8.46 0.77
C LYS A 130 -8.91 7.86 -0.56
N LEU A 131 -8.95 6.54 -0.66
CA LEU A 131 -8.69 5.84 -1.91
C LEU A 131 -9.95 5.83 -2.79
N GLY A 132 -9.77 5.86 -4.11
CA GLY A 132 -10.84 5.62 -5.08
C GLY A 132 -11.18 4.13 -5.29
N VAL A 133 -10.58 3.23 -4.50
CA VAL A 133 -10.80 1.77 -4.56
C VAL A 133 -11.92 1.36 -3.61
N ASP A 134 -12.81 0.51 -4.10
CA ASP A 134 -13.84 -0.14 -3.27
C ASP A 134 -13.28 -1.36 -2.54
N LEU A 135 -12.76 -1.13 -1.34
CA LEU A 135 -12.19 -2.17 -0.48
C LEU A 135 -13.24 -3.18 0.00
N LYS A 136 -14.51 -2.80 0.13
CA LYS A 136 -15.59 -3.72 0.53
C LYS A 136 -15.84 -4.73 -0.56
N SER A 137 -15.97 -4.26 -1.80
CA SER A 137 -16.12 -5.14 -2.96
C SER A 137 -14.91 -6.04 -3.16
N LEU A 138 -13.70 -5.56 -2.85
CA LEU A 138 -12.50 -6.41 -2.89
C LEU A 138 -12.59 -7.59 -1.90
N ILE A 139 -13.02 -7.34 -0.65
CA ILE A 139 -13.26 -8.40 0.35
C ILE A 139 -14.35 -9.35 -0.15
N TYR A 140 -15.47 -8.82 -0.66
CA TYR A 140 -16.58 -9.63 -1.15
C TYR A 140 -16.17 -10.56 -2.29
N VAL A 141 -15.50 -10.02 -3.32
CA VAL A 141 -15.07 -10.81 -4.48
C VAL A 141 -14.06 -11.89 -4.06
N ALA A 142 -13.15 -11.57 -3.14
CA ALA A 142 -12.23 -12.56 -2.58
C ALA A 142 -12.98 -13.65 -1.81
N TYR A 143 -13.90 -13.28 -0.91
CA TYR A 143 -14.68 -14.21 -0.12
C TYR A 143 -15.57 -15.14 -0.96
N LYS A 144 -16.23 -14.61 -2.01
CA LYS A 144 -17.16 -15.39 -2.84
C LYS A 144 -16.48 -16.21 -3.93
N ASN A 145 -15.51 -15.62 -4.62
CA ASN A 145 -15.02 -16.18 -5.88
C ASN A 145 -13.59 -16.75 -5.75
N ARG A 146 -12.81 -16.30 -4.76
CA ARG A 146 -11.39 -16.64 -4.60
C ARG A 146 -10.98 -16.74 -3.13
N PRO A 147 -11.56 -17.65 -2.31
CA PRO A 147 -11.37 -17.66 -0.86
C PRO A 147 -9.90 -17.82 -0.40
N GLU A 148 -9.06 -18.44 -1.23
CA GLU A 148 -7.61 -18.54 -1.04
C GLU A 148 -6.89 -17.18 -1.14
N SER A 149 -7.43 -16.25 -1.92
CA SER A 149 -6.85 -14.90 -2.06
C SER A 149 -7.06 -14.02 -0.82
N LEU A 150 -8.01 -14.38 0.07
CA LEU A 150 -8.23 -13.67 1.32
C LEU A 150 -6.99 -13.66 2.22
N ASP A 151 -6.16 -14.70 2.15
CA ASP A 151 -4.93 -14.83 2.96
C ASP A 151 -3.90 -13.75 2.62
N TYR A 152 -4.08 -13.05 1.50
CA TYR A 152 -3.24 -11.92 1.06
C TYR A 152 -3.99 -10.59 1.02
N ILE A 153 -5.26 -10.61 0.62
CA ILE A 153 -6.10 -9.41 0.51
C ILE A 153 -6.44 -8.84 1.89
N VAL A 154 -6.75 -9.69 2.88
CA VAL A 154 -7.07 -9.19 4.23
C VAL A 154 -5.86 -8.52 4.88
N PRO A 155 -4.65 -9.13 4.91
CA PRO A 155 -3.46 -8.45 5.43
C PRO A 155 -3.14 -7.14 4.70
N PHE A 156 -3.35 -7.08 3.39
CA PHE A 156 -3.19 -5.84 2.63
C PHE A 156 -4.15 -4.73 3.11
N ILE A 157 -5.44 -5.04 3.22
CA ILE A 157 -6.46 -4.07 3.66
C ILE A 157 -6.22 -3.66 5.11
N CYS A 158 -5.91 -4.60 6.00
CA CYS A 158 -5.61 -4.29 7.39
C CYS A 158 -4.38 -3.38 7.50
N GLU A 159 -3.29 -3.71 6.82
CA GLU A 159 -2.07 -2.89 6.86
C GLU A 159 -2.29 -1.49 6.27
N LEU A 160 -3.09 -1.38 5.21
CA LEU A 160 -3.54 -0.10 4.67
C LEU A 160 -4.31 0.70 5.73
N LEU A 161 -5.34 0.11 6.33
CA LEU A 161 -6.25 0.78 7.27
C LEU A 161 -5.60 1.18 8.59
N LYS A 162 -4.55 0.49 9.07
CA LYS A 162 -3.79 0.91 10.27
C LYS A 162 -3.34 2.37 10.21
N ASN A 163 -3.17 2.92 9.01
CA ASN A 163 -2.68 4.28 8.81
C ASN A 163 -3.71 5.38 9.07
N ILE A 164 -5.00 5.06 9.19
CA ILE A 164 -6.03 6.07 9.51
C ILE A 164 -5.82 6.70 10.89
N LYS A 165 -5.17 5.99 11.83
CA LYS A 165 -4.88 6.49 13.18
C LYS A 165 -3.99 7.73 13.17
N HIS A 166 -3.22 7.91 12.10
CA HIS A 166 -2.34 9.06 11.90
C HIS A 166 -3.03 10.25 11.22
N SER A 167 -4.31 10.10 10.83
CA SER A 167 -5.10 11.13 10.16
C SER A 167 -6.16 11.71 11.07
N GLY A 168 -6.09 13.01 11.33
CA GLY A 168 -7.10 13.68 12.17
C GLY A 168 -8.53 13.56 11.65
N SER A 169 -8.76 13.53 10.33
CA SER A 169 -10.11 13.44 9.74
C SER A 169 -10.64 12.01 9.69
N LEU A 170 -9.81 11.02 9.29
CA LEU A 170 -10.25 9.64 9.17
C LEU A 170 -10.32 8.91 10.52
N GLN A 171 -9.54 9.35 11.51
CA GLN A 171 -9.55 8.80 12.86
C GLN A 171 -10.93 8.92 13.52
N GLN A 172 -11.74 9.93 13.17
CA GLN A 172 -13.09 10.15 13.72
C GLN A 172 -14.15 9.16 13.23
N LEU A 173 -13.76 8.01 12.67
CA LEU A 173 -14.66 7.04 12.05
C LEU A 173 -15.49 7.68 10.94
N ASP A 174 -14.79 8.29 9.98
CA ASP A 174 -15.40 8.70 8.73
C ASP A 174 -16.25 7.55 8.15
N PRO A 175 -17.46 7.82 7.63
CA PRO A 175 -18.37 6.78 7.15
C PRO A 175 -17.72 5.77 6.20
N TRP A 176 -16.81 6.23 5.34
CA TRP A 176 -16.08 5.35 4.41
C TRP A 176 -15.23 4.32 5.17
N VAL A 177 -14.52 4.75 6.23
CA VAL A 177 -13.73 3.85 7.08
C VAL A 177 -14.65 2.88 7.82
N ARG A 178 -15.71 3.41 8.43
CA ARG A 178 -16.64 2.62 9.25
C ARG A 178 -17.20 1.46 8.43
N GLU A 179 -17.74 1.72 7.25
CA GLU A 179 -18.34 0.69 6.40
C GLU A 179 -17.34 -0.43 6.03
N ILE A 180 -16.05 -0.11 5.88
CA ILE A 180 -15.02 -1.14 5.61
C ILE A 180 -14.76 -1.98 6.86
N LEU A 181 -14.68 -1.35 8.05
CA LEU A 181 -14.50 -2.07 9.32
C LEU A 181 -15.70 -2.96 9.65
N GLU A 182 -16.92 -2.55 9.32
CA GLU A 182 -18.14 -3.35 9.48
C GLU A 182 -18.09 -4.62 8.61
N VAL A 183 -17.60 -4.51 7.37
CA VAL A 183 -17.39 -5.66 6.46
C VAL A 183 -16.24 -6.55 6.94
N ALA A 184 -15.15 -5.96 7.45
CA ALA A 184 -14.05 -6.73 8.03
C ALA A 184 -14.50 -7.52 9.27
N LYS A 185 -15.33 -6.91 10.14
CA LYS A 185 -15.97 -7.59 11.28
C LYS A 185 -16.93 -8.68 10.83
N GLU A 186 -17.72 -8.45 9.78
CA GLU A 186 -18.56 -9.51 9.21
C GLU A 186 -17.71 -10.70 8.75
N LEU A 187 -16.63 -10.44 8.00
CA LEU A 187 -15.70 -11.50 7.56
C LEU A 187 -15.12 -12.26 8.74
N HIS A 188 -14.64 -11.56 9.76
CA HIS A 188 -14.12 -12.14 11.00
C HIS A 188 -15.12 -13.13 11.62
N ASN A 189 -16.39 -12.74 11.70
CA ASN A 189 -17.43 -13.55 12.35
C ASN A 189 -17.84 -14.80 11.55
N ILE A 190 -17.67 -14.79 10.22
CA ILE A 190 -18.17 -15.88 9.35
C ILE A 190 -17.06 -16.78 8.81
N THR A 191 -15.81 -16.35 8.87
CA THR A 191 -14.65 -17.14 8.42
C THR A 191 -14.23 -18.13 9.50
N ASP A 192 -13.79 -19.31 9.09
CA ASP A 192 -13.13 -20.32 9.94
C ASP A 192 -11.60 -20.18 9.96
N LYS A 193 -11.06 -19.32 9.09
CA LYS A 193 -9.63 -19.05 8.97
C LYS A 193 -9.12 -18.18 10.13
N LEU A 194 -8.54 -18.81 11.15
CA LEU A 194 -7.90 -18.14 12.30
C LEU A 194 -6.91 -17.02 11.92
N PRO A 195 -6.01 -17.18 10.92
CA PRO A 195 -5.08 -16.10 10.55
C PRO A 195 -5.79 -14.81 10.10
N ILE A 196 -6.94 -14.94 9.44
CA ILE A 196 -7.76 -13.79 9.01
C ILE A 196 -8.42 -13.14 10.22
N GLN A 197 -8.96 -13.93 11.15
CA GLN A 197 -9.56 -13.41 12.38
C GLN A 197 -8.54 -12.59 13.17
N PHE A 198 -7.36 -13.15 13.43
CA PHE A 198 -6.30 -12.45 14.14
C PHE A 198 -5.84 -11.16 13.45
N GLU A 199 -5.75 -11.14 12.11
CA GLU A 199 -5.35 -9.92 11.39
C GLU A 199 -6.42 -8.81 11.51
N VAL A 200 -7.70 -9.16 11.57
CA VAL A 200 -8.80 -8.21 11.83
C VAL A 200 -8.78 -7.73 13.28
N GLU A 201 -8.66 -8.62 14.26
CA GLU A 201 -8.54 -8.25 15.68
C GLU A 201 -7.34 -7.32 15.91
N LEU A 202 -6.20 -7.63 15.29
CA LEU A 202 -5.00 -6.81 15.36
C LEU A 202 -5.23 -5.43 14.73
N LEU A 203 -5.97 -5.33 13.63
CA LEU A 203 -6.37 -4.04 13.06
C LEU A 203 -7.16 -3.22 14.10
N PHE A 204 -8.19 -3.78 14.73
CA PHE A 204 -8.98 -3.08 15.75
C PHE A 204 -8.12 -2.62 16.93
N SER A 205 -7.23 -3.48 17.41
CA SER A 205 -6.24 -3.16 18.44
C SER A 205 -5.34 -1.98 18.04
N TYR A 206 -4.80 -1.97 16.82
CA TYR A 206 -3.98 -0.88 16.30
C TYR A 206 -4.72 0.45 16.16
N LEU A 207 -6.03 0.39 15.94
CA LEU A 207 -6.91 1.55 15.86
C LEU A 207 -7.38 2.02 17.25
N GLU A 208 -7.02 1.31 18.32
CA GLU A 208 -7.47 1.55 19.69
C GLU A 208 -9.00 1.53 19.80
N ARG A 209 -9.62 0.54 19.13
CA ARG A 209 -11.08 0.39 19.09
C ARG A 209 -11.49 -0.99 19.55
N ASP A 210 -12.57 -1.05 20.33
CA ASP A 210 -13.23 -2.30 20.63
C ASP A 210 -14.04 -2.75 19.39
N MET A 211 -13.73 -3.95 18.90
CA MET A 211 -14.45 -4.57 17.81
C MET A 211 -15.93 -4.77 18.16
N SER A 212 -16.28 -4.92 19.44
CA SER A 212 -17.65 -5.08 19.91
C SER A 212 -18.55 -3.88 19.57
N GLU A 213 -17.99 -2.66 19.60
CA GLU A 213 -18.70 -1.39 19.35
C GLU A 213 -19.06 -1.15 17.88
N ILE A 214 -18.35 -1.80 16.95
CA ILE A 214 -18.65 -1.71 15.51
C ILE A 214 -19.72 -2.74 15.16
N THR A 215 -20.78 -2.35 14.46
CA THR A 215 -21.80 -3.31 14.02
C THR A 215 -21.25 -4.17 12.89
N ALA A 216 -21.46 -5.49 12.91
CA ALA A 216 -21.06 -6.32 11.77
C ALA A 216 -21.97 -6.01 10.58
N ALA A 217 -21.39 -5.87 9.38
CA ALA A 217 -22.18 -5.71 8.18
C ALA A 217 -23.02 -6.97 7.85
N PHE A 218 -23.96 -6.80 6.92
CA PHE A 218 -24.64 -7.88 6.21
C PHE A 218 -24.36 -7.74 4.70
N TYR A 219 -23.08 -7.62 4.35
CA TYR A 219 -22.57 -7.38 3.00
C TYR A 219 -22.14 -8.69 2.33
N LEU A 220 -21.37 -9.52 3.04
CA LEU A 220 -20.85 -10.79 2.54
C LEU A 220 -21.92 -11.89 2.50
N ARG A 221 -22.86 -11.84 3.46
CA ARG A 221 -24.01 -12.76 3.52
C ARG A 221 -25.20 -12.29 2.69
N ARG A 222 -25.16 -11.09 2.12
CA ARG A 222 -26.22 -10.59 1.23
C ARG A 222 -26.21 -11.43 -0.06
N ILE A 223 -27.12 -12.39 -0.15
CA ILE A 223 -27.40 -13.13 -1.39
C ILE A 223 -28.67 -12.54 -2.00
N ARG A 224 -28.56 -12.16 -3.27
CA ARG A 224 -29.55 -12.54 -4.28
C ARG A 224 -28.87 -13.56 -5.19
#